data_AF-A0A0Q4MM94-F1
#
_entry.id   AF-A0A0Q4MM94-F1
#
_cell.length_a   1.000
_cell.length_b   1.000
_cell.length_c   1.000
_cell.angle_alpha   90.00
_cell.angle_beta   90.00
_cell.angle_gamma   90.00
#
_symmetry.space_group_name_H-M   'P 1'
#
loop_
_entity.id
_entity.type
_entity.pdbx_description
1 polymer ?
#
loop_
_entity_poly.entity_id
_entity_poly.type
_entity_poly.pdbx_seq_one_letter_code
_entity_poly.pdbx_strand_id
1 'polypeptide(L)'
;MFFYLVFLMSCSASADFETNNVIRYGDFTMYMDRKDSSIIHIVNDDGESDVACRINNWESKHNSGGGIISITNDEKGILIYPTNKYLSTAELMQCDSEGVGLHKIPQSDDWRDTIVDINFEKKLVLLVVLADVRNLTFTSILSSFDSNKNLLSGPGFFSGKKSDMPFDIGDSWYGGKISLDGKYVSPIYLSCFVDSFPGLWDIRKNKRVVFDTSLGDDEIKDRCQKLFDGKATLEELGGKLIRPKK
;
A
#
# COMPACT_ATOMS: atom_id res chain seq x y z
N MET A 1 36.35 -37.11 32.76
CA MET A 1 35.32 -36.16 33.21
C MET A 1 35.15 -35.11 32.12
N PHE A 2 34.22 -35.36 31.19
CA PHE A 2 33.96 -34.48 30.04
C PHE A 2 32.89 -33.47 30.46
N PHE A 3 33.23 -32.18 30.48
CA PHE A 3 32.26 -31.09 30.60
C PHE A 3 31.77 -30.74 29.19
N TYR A 4 30.52 -31.09 28.88
CA TYR A 4 29.84 -30.57 27.70
C TYR A 4 29.27 -29.19 28.06
N LEU A 5 29.87 -28.12 27.50
CA LEU A 5 29.24 -26.81 27.46
C LEU A 5 28.11 -26.85 26.42
N VAL A 6 26.87 -26.86 26.87
CA VAL A 6 25.71 -26.61 26.02
C VAL A 6 25.61 -25.10 25.83
N PHE A 7 26.07 -24.61 24.67
CA PHE A 7 25.72 -23.27 24.21
C PHE A 7 24.23 -23.29 23.83
N LEU A 8 23.38 -22.77 24.73
CA LEU A 8 22.03 -22.37 24.38
C LEU A 8 22.14 -21.13 23.50
N MET A 9 22.14 -21.36 22.19
CA MET A 9 22.02 -20.31 21.19
C MET A 9 20.57 -19.83 21.23
N SER A 10 20.33 -18.80 22.05
CA SER A 10 19.06 -18.06 22.09
C SER A 10 18.85 -17.40 20.73
N CYS A 11 18.17 -18.09 19.82
CA CYS A 11 17.70 -17.51 18.58
C CYS A 11 16.62 -16.48 18.96
N SER A 12 17.05 -15.25 19.20
CA SER A 12 16.14 -14.11 19.29
C SER A 12 15.69 -13.86 17.87
N ALA A 13 14.51 -14.35 17.50
CA ALA A 13 13.84 -13.92 16.28
C ALA A 13 13.46 -12.45 16.49
N SER A 14 14.35 -11.54 16.10
CA SER A 14 13.97 -10.17 15.80
C SER A 14 13.06 -10.24 14.57
N ALA A 15 11.83 -9.77 14.70
CA ALA A 15 10.96 -9.56 13.55
C ALA A 15 11.66 -8.59 12.60
N ASP A 16 12.19 -9.09 11.49
CA ASP A 16 12.81 -8.28 10.45
C ASP A 16 11.72 -7.49 9.74
N PHE A 17 11.64 -6.21 10.10
CA PHE A 17 10.96 -5.15 9.36
C PHE A 17 11.77 -4.76 8.09
N GLU A 18 12.64 -5.66 7.58
CA GLU A 18 13.73 -5.36 6.64
C GLU A 18 13.38 -5.49 5.14
N THR A 19 12.16 -5.89 4.74
CA THR A 19 11.90 -6.23 3.32
C THR A 19 11.23 -5.17 2.46
N ASN A 20 10.78 -4.04 3.03
CA ASN A 20 9.98 -3.05 2.29
C ASN A 20 10.63 -1.66 2.21
N ASN A 21 11.96 -1.57 2.21
CA ASN A 21 12.68 -0.30 2.05
C ASN A 21 13.23 -0.09 0.63
N VAL A 22 12.94 -0.99 -0.31
CA VAL A 22 13.43 -0.96 -1.71
C VAL A 22 12.24 -1.10 -2.66
N ILE A 23 12.22 -0.30 -3.72
CA ILE A 23 11.27 -0.43 -4.83
C ILE A 23 12.00 -0.48 -6.17
N ARG A 24 11.31 -0.94 -7.22
CA ARG A 24 11.69 -0.86 -8.63
C ARG A 24 10.89 0.22 -9.36
N TYR A 25 11.54 1.01 -10.20
CA TYR A 25 10.90 1.97 -11.09
C TYR A 25 11.67 2.03 -12.42
N GLY A 26 11.09 1.45 -13.48
CA GLY A 26 11.84 1.21 -14.73
C GLY A 26 13.16 0.48 -14.45
N ASP A 27 14.26 1.01 -14.99
CA ASP A 27 15.62 0.50 -14.82
C ASP A 27 16.32 1.03 -13.55
N PHE A 28 15.56 1.55 -12.58
CA PHE A 28 16.11 2.17 -11.37
C PHE A 28 15.76 1.42 -10.10
N THR A 29 16.83 1.09 -9.36
CA THR A 29 17.09 1.12 -7.91
C THR A 29 16.46 2.23 -7.06
N MET A 30 15.44 2.08 -6.21
CA MET A 30 15.20 3.13 -5.19
C MET A 30 15.07 2.55 -3.79
N TYR A 31 15.79 3.13 -2.83
CA TYR A 31 15.73 2.72 -1.41
C TYR A 31 16.08 3.87 -0.47
N MET A 32 15.53 3.83 0.75
CA MET A 32 15.89 4.82 1.78
C MET A 32 17.25 4.48 2.42
N ASP A 33 18.05 5.50 2.73
CA ASP A 33 19.30 5.31 3.48
C ASP A 33 19.02 4.76 4.89
N ARG A 34 19.85 3.81 5.34
CA ARG A 34 19.66 3.11 6.62
C ARG A 34 20.06 3.96 7.84
N LYS A 35 20.97 4.92 7.64
CA LYS A 35 21.55 5.79 8.68
C LYS A 35 20.89 7.17 8.72
N ASP A 36 20.38 7.65 7.60
CA ASP A 36 19.70 8.94 7.47
C ASP A 36 18.39 8.79 6.70
N SER A 37 17.27 8.70 7.44
CA SER A 37 15.94 8.56 6.83
C SER A 37 15.47 9.79 6.02
N SER A 38 16.25 10.87 6.00
CA SER A 38 16.01 12.01 5.10
C SER A 38 16.65 11.85 3.72
N ILE A 39 17.27 10.70 3.42
CA ILE A 39 17.92 10.42 2.14
C ILE A 39 17.25 9.21 1.48
N ILE A 40 16.98 9.34 0.18
CA ILE A 40 16.59 8.24 -0.70
C ILE A 40 17.64 8.10 -1.81
N HIS A 41 18.11 6.88 -2.02
CA HIS A 41 19.05 6.52 -3.07
C HIS A 41 18.31 6.16 -4.34
N ILE A 42 18.86 6.60 -5.47
CA ILE A 42 18.39 6.25 -6.81
C ILE A 42 19.58 5.64 -7.55
N VAL A 43 19.50 4.35 -7.84
CA VAL A 43 20.58 3.56 -8.42
C VAL A 43 20.16 3.05 -9.79
N ASN A 44 20.90 3.34 -10.85
CA ASN A 44 20.64 2.69 -12.15
C ASN A 44 20.98 1.18 -12.06
N ASP A 45 20.26 0.31 -12.74
CA ASP A 45 20.44 -1.15 -12.68
C ASP A 45 21.84 -1.62 -13.09
N ASP A 46 22.56 -0.84 -13.91
CA ASP A 46 23.97 -1.07 -14.25
C ASP A 46 24.95 -0.73 -13.11
N GLY A 47 24.45 -0.14 -12.01
CA GLY A 47 25.20 0.24 -10.82
C GLY A 47 26.15 1.43 -11.01
N GLU A 48 26.19 2.04 -12.20
CA GLU A 48 27.12 3.11 -12.54
C GLU A 48 26.77 4.47 -11.89
N SER A 49 25.53 4.64 -11.45
CA SER A 49 25.09 5.85 -10.75
C SER A 49 24.32 5.48 -9.48
N ASP A 50 24.71 6.08 -8.37
CA ASP A 50 23.99 6.10 -7.09
C ASP A 50 23.83 7.57 -6.69
N VAL A 51 22.63 8.09 -6.88
CA VAL A 51 22.26 9.45 -6.52
C VAL A 51 21.61 9.43 -5.14
N ALA A 52 22.32 9.95 -4.15
CA ALA A 52 21.76 10.20 -2.83
C ALA A 52 20.94 11.50 -2.85
N CYS A 53 19.62 11.36 -2.86
CA CYS A 53 18.70 12.47 -2.95
C CYS A 53 18.19 12.88 -1.56
N ARG A 54 18.36 14.16 -1.22
CA ARG A 54 17.85 14.71 0.05
C ARG A 54 16.34 14.93 -0.03
N ILE A 55 15.61 14.51 1.00
CA ILE A 55 14.19 14.75 1.19
C ILE A 55 14.01 16.03 2.00
N ASN A 56 13.42 17.04 1.38
CA ASN A 56 13.12 18.32 2.00
C ASN A 56 11.88 18.21 2.91
N ASN A 57 11.85 19.04 3.96
CA ASN A 57 10.77 19.10 4.95
C ASN A 57 10.53 17.74 5.66
N TRP A 58 11.61 17.00 5.90
CA TRP A 58 11.63 15.80 6.71
C TRP A 58 11.53 16.15 8.20
N GLU A 59 10.43 15.77 8.85
CA GLU A 59 10.13 16.11 10.25
C GLU A 59 9.96 14.84 11.10
N SER A 60 10.86 13.87 10.95
CA SER A 60 10.85 12.66 11.78
C SER A 60 11.53 12.88 13.12
N LYS A 61 10.94 12.36 14.21
CA LYS A 61 11.61 12.25 15.53
C LYS A 61 12.65 11.11 15.57
N HIS A 62 12.62 10.22 14.58
CA HIS A 62 13.52 9.08 14.42
C HIS A 62 14.25 9.18 13.08
N ASN A 63 15.54 9.52 13.13
CA ASN A 63 16.36 9.77 11.93
C ASN A 63 17.11 8.53 11.41
N SER A 64 16.91 7.37 12.05
CA SER A 64 17.60 6.12 11.74
C SER A 64 16.62 5.00 11.40
N GLY A 65 16.99 4.13 10.46
CA GLY A 65 16.17 3.04 9.93
C GLY A 65 15.70 3.33 8.51
N GLY A 66 15.79 2.34 7.62
CA GLY A 66 15.48 2.48 6.19
C GLY A 66 14.00 2.70 5.86
N GLY A 67 13.13 2.96 6.84
CA GLY A 67 11.70 3.16 6.62
C GLY A 67 10.98 1.99 5.92
N ILE A 68 9.70 2.19 5.63
CA ILE A 68 8.97 1.36 4.66
C ILE A 68 8.52 2.30 3.55
N ILE A 69 8.87 1.95 2.32
CA ILE A 69 8.45 2.64 1.11
C ILE A 69 7.63 1.74 0.20
N SER A 70 6.76 2.34 -0.59
CA SER A 70 6.03 1.64 -1.65
C SER A 70 5.74 2.60 -2.79
N ILE A 71 5.76 2.09 -4.01
CA ILE A 71 5.36 2.85 -5.18
C ILE A 71 3.84 2.75 -5.36
N THR A 72 3.21 3.87 -5.73
CA THR A 72 1.78 3.89 -6.07
C THR A 72 1.53 3.05 -7.31
N ASN A 73 0.31 2.49 -7.45
CA ASN A 73 0.02 1.60 -8.57
C ASN A 73 0.17 2.28 -9.95
N ASP A 74 -0.02 3.60 -10.00
CA ASP A 74 0.19 4.43 -11.20
C ASP A 74 1.63 4.96 -11.35
N GLU A 75 2.54 4.53 -10.48
CA GLU A 75 3.98 4.81 -10.50
C GLU A 75 4.38 6.29 -10.42
N LYS A 76 3.47 7.15 -9.96
CA LYS A 76 3.68 8.60 -9.88
C LYS A 76 4.15 9.09 -8.51
N GLY A 77 4.00 8.26 -7.48
CA GLY A 77 4.41 8.60 -6.13
C GLY A 77 5.07 7.44 -5.40
N ILE A 78 6.00 7.77 -4.51
CA ILE A 78 6.54 6.85 -3.51
C ILE A 78 5.96 7.23 -2.16
N LEU A 79 5.21 6.33 -1.54
CA LEU A 79 4.68 6.46 -0.19
C LEU A 79 5.76 6.13 0.83
N ILE A 80 5.84 6.91 1.90
CA ILE A 80 6.85 6.73 2.95
C ILE A 80 6.18 6.61 4.31
N TYR A 81 6.36 5.47 4.95
CA TYR A 81 5.86 5.23 6.31
C TYR A 81 6.90 5.72 7.32
N PRO A 82 6.51 6.38 8.43
CA PRO A 82 5.14 6.68 8.88
C PRO A 82 4.69 8.11 8.55
N THR A 83 5.12 8.69 7.43
CA THR A 83 4.98 10.14 7.21
C THR A 83 3.60 10.58 6.72
N ASN A 84 2.77 9.65 6.22
CA ASN A 84 1.53 9.96 5.49
C ASN A 84 1.73 10.99 4.38
N LYS A 85 2.87 10.90 3.72
CA LYS A 85 3.30 11.77 2.64
C LYS A 85 3.87 10.93 1.52
N TYR A 86 4.10 11.57 0.38
CA TYR A 86 4.70 10.93 -0.78
C TYR A 86 5.83 11.77 -1.38
N LEU A 87 6.73 11.11 -2.09
CA LEU A 87 7.68 11.74 -3.00
C LEU A 87 7.17 11.59 -4.43
N SER A 88 7.34 12.61 -5.26
CA SER A 88 7.03 12.49 -6.69
C SER A 88 8.15 11.71 -7.40
N THR A 89 7.78 10.69 -8.18
CA THR A 89 8.77 9.96 -9.00
C THR A 89 9.42 10.86 -10.04
N ALA A 90 8.66 11.81 -10.61
CA ALA A 90 9.19 12.78 -11.57
C ALA A 90 10.24 13.73 -10.97
N GLU A 91 10.03 14.19 -9.73
CA GLU A 91 11.02 15.01 -9.01
C GLU A 91 12.26 14.20 -8.63
N LEU A 92 12.06 12.95 -8.18
CA LEU A 92 13.16 12.04 -7.85
C LEU A 92 14.09 11.79 -9.04
N MET A 93 13.53 11.54 -10.22
CA MET A 93 14.31 11.35 -11.44
C MET A 93 15.11 12.60 -11.88
N GLN A 94 14.80 13.77 -11.31
CA GLN A 94 15.49 15.03 -11.56
C GLN A 94 16.29 15.50 -10.34
N CYS A 95 16.47 14.64 -9.33
CA CYS A 95 17.05 15.06 -8.07
C CYS A 95 18.49 15.56 -8.26
N ASP A 96 18.71 16.79 -7.81
CA ASP A 96 20.01 17.46 -7.77
C ASP A 96 20.36 17.85 -6.32
N SER A 97 21.25 18.83 -6.15
CA SER A 97 21.66 19.30 -4.83
C SER A 97 20.52 19.95 -4.01
N GLU A 98 19.45 20.41 -4.64
CA GLU A 98 18.31 21.03 -3.97
C GLU A 98 17.38 19.98 -3.32
N GLY A 99 17.52 18.71 -3.70
CA GLY A 99 16.69 17.62 -3.16
C GLY A 99 15.25 17.64 -3.67
N VAL A 100 14.39 16.80 -3.05
CA VAL A 100 12.99 16.60 -3.46
C VAL A 100 12.00 16.95 -2.35
N GLY A 101 10.80 17.37 -2.73
CA GLY A 101 9.76 17.73 -1.79
C GLY A 101 9.06 16.50 -1.20
N LEU A 102 8.80 16.51 0.10
CA LEU A 102 7.88 15.57 0.74
C LEU A 102 6.45 16.14 0.74
N HIS A 103 5.60 15.57 -0.11
CA HIS A 103 4.27 16.11 -0.43
C HIS A 103 3.17 15.50 0.43
N LYS A 104 2.16 16.30 0.76
CA LYS A 104 0.95 15.86 1.46
C LYS A 104 -0.22 15.71 0.48
N ILE A 105 -1.19 14.91 0.87
CA ILE A 105 -2.54 14.94 0.30
C ILE A 105 -3.54 15.43 1.36
N PRO A 106 -4.51 16.28 1.01
CA PRO A 106 -5.43 16.87 2.00
C PRO A 106 -6.24 15.87 2.83
N GLN A 107 -6.39 14.63 2.34
CA GLN A 107 -7.18 13.59 2.97
C GLN A 107 -6.47 12.88 4.12
N SER A 108 -5.14 13.03 4.25
CA SER A 108 -4.32 12.30 5.23
C SER A 108 -3.62 13.30 6.15
N ASP A 109 -4.42 13.90 7.03
CA ASP A 109 -3.98 14.83 8.08
C ASP A 109 -4.27 14.27 9.50
N ASP A 110 -4.90 13.10 9.64
CA ASP A 110 -5.13 12.43 10.93
C ASP A 110 -4.01 11.43 11.20
N TRP A 111 -3.40 11.48 12.40
CA TRP A 111 -2.33 10.57 12.80
C TRP A 111 -2.74 9.08 12.82
N ARG A 112 -4.05 8.79 12.80
CA ARG A 112 -4.61 7.43 12.82
C ARG A 112 -4.84 6.84 11.43
N ASP A 113 -4.76 7.65 10.39
CA ASP A 113 -4.81 7.16 9.02
C ASP A 113 -3.41 6.85 8.50
N THR A 114 -3.35 5.99 7.47
CA THR A 114 -2.13 5.71 6.71
C THR A 114 -2.51 5.67 5.24
N ILE A 115 -1.76 6.37 4.39
CA ILE A 115 -1.91 6.26 2.94
C ILE A 115 -1.44 4.88 2.50
N VAL A 116 -2.27 4.17 1.72
CA VAL A 116 -1.93 2.84 1.19
C VAL A 116 -1.67 2.89 -0.31
N ASP A 117 -2.43 3.70 -1.04
CA ASP A 117 -2.22 3.93 -2.47
C ASP A 117 -2.82 5.27 -2.91
N ILE A 118 -2.27 5.81 -4.00
CA ILE A 118 -2.75 7.03 -4.64
C ILE A 118 -2.84 6.76 -6.14
N ASN A 119 -3.95 7.13 -6.76
CA ASN A 119 -4.05 7.22 -8.21
C ASN A 119 -4.20 8.71 -8.57
N PHE A 120 -3.09 9.33 -9.00
CA PHE A 120 -3.00 10.76 -9.29
C PHE A 120 -3.81 11.14 -10.52
N GLU A 121 -3.81 10.28 -11.55
CA GLU A 121 -4.60 10.49 -12.78
C GLU A 121 -6.11 10.54 -12.49
N LYS A 122 -6.57 9.65 -11.61
CA LYS A 122 -7.98 9.58 -11.21
C LYS A 122 -8.31 10.44 -10.00
N LYS A 123 -7.30 11.09 -9.40
CA LYS A 123 -7.39 11.89 -8.18
C LYS A 123 -8.05 11.11 -7.03
N LEU A 124 -7.65 9.85 -6.87
CA LEU A 124 -8.14 8.96 -5.82
C LEU A 124 -7.05 8.65 -4.82
N VAL A 125 -7.44 8.52 -3.56
CA VAL A 125 -6.59 8.09 -2.45
C VAL A 125 -7.26 6.96 -1.70
N LEU A 126 -6.48 5.93 -1.40
CA LEU A 126 -6.83 4.85 -0.50
C LEU A 126 -6.06 5.02 0.81
N LEU A 127 -6.81 5.09 1.91
CA LEU A 127 -6.29 5.16 3.27
C LEU A 127 -6.77 3.93 4.06
N VAL A 128 -6.00 3.55 5.07
CA VAL A 128 -6.48 2.74 6.20
C VAL A 128 -6.51 3.59 7.45
N VAL A 129 -7.49 3.35 8.32
CA VAL A 129 -7.70 4.06 9.58
C VAL A 129 -7.75 3.06 10.71
N LEU A 130 -6.93 3.27 11.74
CA LEU A 130 -6.86 2.39 12.90
C LEU A 130 -8.19 2.37 13.65
N ALA A 131 -8.81 1.19 13.70
CA ALA A 131 -10.10 0.97 14.35
C ALA A 131 -9.91 0.47 15.80
N ASP A 132 -8.97 -0.46 16.02
CA ASP A 132 -8.62 -0.96 17.35
C ASP A 132 -7.11 -1.20 17.47
N VAL A 133 -6.48 -0.45 18.39
CA VAL A 133 -5.03 -0.52 18.69
C VAL A 133 -4.65 -1.89 19.25
N ARG A 134 -5.52 -2.53 20.05
CA ARG A 134 -5.18 -3.79 20.74
C ARG A 134 -5.04 -4.95 19.79
N ASN A 135 -5.90 -4.97 18.79
CA ASN A 135 -5.96 -6.03 17.79
C ASN A 135 -5.30 -5.61 16.46
N LEU A 136 -4.77 -4.37 16.38
CA LEU A 136 -4.23 -3.77 15.16
C LEU A 136 -5.16 -3.98 13.96
N THR A 137 -6.43 -3.62 14.14
CA THR A 137 -7.44 -3.73 13.07
C THR A 137 -7.78 -2.37 12.50
N PHE A 138 -8.11 -2.36 11.21
CA PHE A 138 -8.25 -1.16 10.40
C PHE A 138 -9.56 -1.17 9.63
N THR A 139 -9.99 0.02 9.25
CA THR A 139 -11.03 0.23 8.24
C THR A 139 -10.44 1.05 7.11
N SER A 140 -11.01 0.98 5.91
CA SER A 140 -10.49 1.71 4.75
C SER A 140 -11.34 2.92 4.37
N ILE A 141 -10.68 3.93 3.83
CA ILE A 141 -11.31 5.09 3.18
C ILE A 141 -10.79 5.13 1.75
N LEU A 142 -11.70 5.10 0.78
CA LEU A 142 -11.40 5.51 -0.58
C LEU A 142 -12.03 6.88 -0.81
N SER A 143 -11.24 7.89 -1.15
CA SER A 143 -11.77 9.23 -1.41
C SER A 143 -11.16 9.86 -2.67
N SER A 144 -11.81 10.91 -3.16
CA SER A 144 -11.24 11.77 -4.20
C SER A 144 -10.48 12.94 -3.56
N PHE A 145 -9.49 13.51 -4.24
CA PHE A 145 -8.67 14.63 -3.68
C PHE A 145 -9.48 15.88 -3.29
N ASP A 146 -10.67 16.06 -3.86
CA ASP A 146 -11.54 17.21 -3.57
C ASP A 146 -12.65 16.88 -2.55
N SER A 147 -12.56 15.74 -1.86
CA SER A 147 -13.58 15.24 -0.93
C SER A 147 -12.95 14.56 0.28
N ASN A 148 -13.65 14.60 1.41
CA ASN A 148 -13.33 13.80 2.61
C ASN A 148 -14.36 12.68 2.82
N LYS A 149 -15.20 12.41 1.82
CA LYS A 149 -16.22 11.37 1.89
C LYS A 149 -15.67 10.06 1.36
N ASN A 150 -15.97 8.98 2.05
CA ASN A 150 -15.70 7.63 1.56
C ASN A 150 -16.62 7.35 0.36
N LEU A 151 -16.02 6.95 -0.76
CA LEU A 151 -16.73 6.59 -2.00
C LEU A 151 -17.38 5.21 -1.89
N LEU A 152 -16.87 4.37 -0.98
CA LEU A 152 -17.38 3.03 -0.72
C LEU A 152 -18.03 2.96 0.65
N SER A 153 -19.03 2.08 0.76
CA SER A 153 -19.73 1.85 2.02
C SER A 153 -20.06 0.37 2.19
N GLY A 154 -19.63 -0.22 3.29
CA GLY A 154 -19.87 -1.62 3.61
C GLY A 154 -18.83 -2.15 4.59
N PRO A 155 -18.86 -3.46 4.88
CA PRO A 155 -17.83 -4.13 5.67
C PRO A 155 -16.43 -3.81 5.15
N GLY A 156 -15.50 -3.45 6.04
CA GLY A 156 -14.14 -3.02 5.71
C GLY A 156 -14.00 -1.53 5.38
N PHE A 157 -15.07 -0.76 5.25
CA PHE A 157 -15.01 0.67 4.96
C PHE A 157 -15.46 1.51 6.15
N PHE A 158 -14.68 2.55 6.46
CA PHE A 158 -14.97 3.48 7.53
C PHE A 158 -16.26 4.26 7.22
N SER A 159 -17.20 4.23 8.16
CA SER A 159 -18.43 5.03 8.15
C SER A 159 -18.57 5.93 9.39
N GLY A 160 -17.60 5.88 10.30
CA GLY A 160 -17.62 6.60 11.58
C GLY A 160 -18.49 5.93 12.64
N LYS A 161 -18.90 4.67 12.43
CA LYS A 161 -19.78 3.93 13.35
C LYS A 161 -19.00 2.84 14.07
N LYS A 162 -19.35 2.59 15.34
CA LYS A 162 -18.77 1.48 16.13
C LYS A 162 -19.07 0.09 15.54
N SER A 163 -20.08 -0.02 14.67
CA SER A 163 -20.45 -1.25 13.98
C SER A 163 -19.68 -1.47 12.67
N ASP A 164 -18.73 -0.60 12.33
CA ASP A 164 -17.85 -0.83 11.18
C ASP A 164 -17.08 -2.13 11.42
N MET A 165 -17.04 -2.99 10.40
CA MET A 165 -16.36 -4.29 10.48
C MET A 165 -14.91 -4.10 10.01
N PRO A 166 -13.91 -4.10 10.91
CA PRO A 166 -12.53 -3.85 10.53
C PRO A 166 -11.85 -5.14 10.04
N PHE A 167 -10.67 -5.00 9.45
CA PHE A 167 -9.81 -6.09 8.98
C PHE A 167 -8.38 -5.92 9.50
N ASP A 168 -7.64 -7.02 9.53
CA ASP A 168 -6.20 -7.02 9.83
C ASP A 168 -5.41 -6.80 8.53
N ILE A 169 -4.40 -5.94 8.57
CA ILE A 169 -3.49 -5.69 7.45
C ILE A 169 -2.24 -6.59 7.45
N GLY A 170 -2.02 -7.35 8.52
CA GLY A 170 -0.80 -8.11 8.77
C GLY A 170 0.43 -7.22 8.65
N ASP A 171 1.46 -7.72 7.99
CA ASP A 171 2.68 -6.96 7.69
C ASP A 171 2.57 -6.13 6.38
N SER A 172 1.37 -6.03 5.79
CA SER A 172 1.12 -5.49 4.45
C SER A 172 0.60 -4.05 4.45
N TRP A 173 1.37 -3.12 5.04
CA TRP A 173 1.00 -1.70 5.14
C TRP A 173 0.66 -1.04 3.80
N TYR A 174 1.29 -1.49 2.71
CA TYR A 174 1.09 -0.98 1.36
C TYR A 174 0.53 -2.00 0.37
N GLY A 175 -0.11 -3.07 0.86
CA GLY A 175 -0.65 -4.11 -0.02
C GLY A 175 -1.87 -3.64 -0.83
N GLY A 176 -2.64 -2.68 -0.29
CA GLY A 176 -3.81 -2.16 -0.97
C GLY A 176 -3.44 -1.38 -2.23
N LYS A 177 -4.32 -1.44 -3.23
CA LYS A 177 -4.11 -0.82 -4.55
C LYS A 177 -5.42 -0.34 -5.18
N ILE A 178 -5.34 0.76 -5.92
CA ILE A 178 -6.36 1.32 -6.81
C ILE A 178 -5.97 0.97 -8.25
N SER A 179 -6.91 0.44 -9.04
CA SER A 179 -6.61 0.12 -10.44
C SER A 179 -6.24 1.37 -11.24
N LEU A 180 -5.43 1.21 -12.29
CA LEU A 180 -4.96 2.33 -13.13
C LEU A 180 -6.12 3.15 -13.73
N ASP A 181 -7.20 2.47 -14.11
CA ASP A 181 -8.41 3.09 -14.64
C ASP A 181 -9.31 3.72 -13.56
N GLY A 182 -8.99 3.52 -12.27
CA GLY A 182 -9.76 4.00 -11.11
C GLY A 182 -11.14 3.36 -10.98
N LYS A 183 -11.37 2.21 -11.62
CA LYS A 183 -12.64 1.48 -11.55
C LYS A 183 -12.71 0.54 -10.35
N TYR A 184 -11.57 0.01 -9.92
CA TYR A 184 -11.48 -0.99 -8.88
C TYR A 184 -10.53 -0.58 -7.75
N VAL A 185 -10.79 -1.09 -6.56
CA VAL A 185 -9.90 -0.95 -5.41
C VAL A 185 -9.86 -2.25 -4.60
N SER A 186 -8.68 -2.64 -4.17
CA SER A 186 -8.53 -3.62 -3.09
C SER A 186 -7.88 -2.95 -1.88
N PRO A 187 -8.56 -2.89 -0.72
CA PRO A 187 -8.01 -2.22 0.46
C PRO A 187 -6.75 -2.84 1.07
N ILE A 188 -6.40 -4.09 0.75
CA ILE A 188 -5.28 -4.81 1.39
C ILE A 188 -4.47 -5.72 0.46
N TYR A 189 -5.11 -6.64 -0.26
CA TYR A 189 -4.44 -7.52 -1.23
C TYR A 189 -5.43 -7.84 -2.32
N LEU A 190 -4.96 -7.91 -3.56
CA LEU A 190 -5.85 -8.17 -4.68
C LEU A 190 -6.46 -9.56 -4.54
N SER A 191 -7.79 -9.60 -4.33
CA SER A 191 -8.50 -10.87 -4.20
C SER A 191 -9.96 -10.75 -4.65
N CYS A 192 -10.36 -11.72 -5.48
CA CYS A 192 -11.71 -11.87 -5.99
C CYS A 192 -12.37 -13.19 -5.50
N PHE A 193 -11.84 -13.82 -4.46
CA PHE A 193 -12.51 -14.97 -3.85
C PHE A 193 -13.79 -14.52 -3.12
N VAL A 194 -14.77 -15.41 -3.05
CA VAL A 194 -16.08 -15.12 -2.43
C VAL A 194 -15.94 -14.79 -0.94
N ASP A 195 -15.05 -15.48 -0.25
CA ASP A 195 -14.80 -15.39 1.18
C ASP A 195 -13.74 -14.34 1.57
N SER A 196 -12.99 -13.80 0.60
CA SER A 196 -11.98 -12.78 0.88
C SER A 196 -12.57 -11.53 1.51
N PHE A 197 -11.84 -10.93 2.45
CA PHE A 197 -12.31 -9.75 3.16
C PHE A 197 -11.15 -8.76 3.36
N PRO A 198 -11.30 -7.48 2.95
CA PRO A 198 -12.46 -6.86 2.29
C PRO A 198 -12.61 -7.20 0.80
N GLY A 199 -11.59 -7.78 0.16
CA GLY A 199 -11.60 -8.20 -1.26
C GLY A 199 -11.57 -7.03 -2.26
N LEU A 200 -11.74 -7.35 -3.55
CA LEU A 200 -11.80 -6.38 -4.64
C LEU A 200 -13.19 -5.74 -4.77
N TRP A 201 -13.23 -4.43 -4.99
CA TRP A 201 -14.47 -3.66 -5.14
C TRP A 201 -14.52 -2.91 -6.46
N ASP A 202 -15.69 -2.89 -7.11
CA ASP A 202 -16.03 -1.91 -8.14
C ASP A 202 -16.46 -0.61 -7.46
N ILE A 203 -15.68 0.45 -7.66
CA ILE A 203 -15.82 1.74 -6.99
C ILE A 203 -17.17 2.38 -7.35
N ARG A 204 -17.51 2.40 -8.65
CA ARG A 204 -18.73 3.08 -9.13
C ARG A 204 -19.98 2.32 -8.74
N LYS A 205 -19.92 0.99 -8.70
CA LYS A 205 -21.07 0.14 -8.37
C LYS A 205 -21.21 -0.09 -6.87
N ASN A 206 -20.20 0.26 -6.07
CA ASN A 206 -20.15 0.04 -4.62
C ASN A 206 -20.49 -1.41 -4.26
N LYS A 207 -19.81 -2.34 -4.94
CA LYS A 207 -20.03 -3.79 -4.83
C LYS A 207 -18.70 -4.53 -4.91
N ARG A 208 -18.63 -5.67 -4.24
CA ARG A 208 -17.49 -6.59 -4.35
C ARG A 208 -17.52 -7.32 -5.67
N VAL A 209 -16.34 -7.48 -6.26
CA VAL A 209 -16.09 -8.38 -7.38
C VAL A 209 -15.75 -9.76 -6.84
N VAL A 210 -16.41 -10.78 -7.36
CA VAL A 210 -16.08 -12.18 -7.05
C VAL A 210 -16.11 -13.06 -8.28
N PHE A 211 -15.30 -14.11 -8.26
CA PHE A 211 -15.38 -15.22 -9.20
C PHE A 211 -15.94 -16.48 -8.51
N ASP A 212 -16.49 -17.39 -9.31
CA ASP A 212 -17.14 -18.59 -8.79
C ASP A 212 -16.14 -19.56 -8.17
N THR A 213 -16.49 -20.19 -7.04
CA THR A 213 -15.61 -21.16 -6.36
C THR A 213 -15.47 -22.46 -7.12
N SER A 214 -16.25 -22.69 -8.18
CA SER A 214 -16.02 -23.80 -9.10
C SER A 214 -14.74 -23.63 -9.95
N LEU A 215 -14.22 -22.40 -10.06
CA LEU A 215 -12.93 -22.14 -10.70
C LEU A 215 -11.81 -22.49 -9.71
N GLY A 216 -10.66 -22.96 -10.24
CA GLY A 216 -9.49 -23.18 -9.40
C GLY A 216 -8.90 -21.88 -8.87
N ASP A 217 -8.20 -21.93 -7.72
CA ASP A 217 -7.65 -20.73 -7.07
C ASP A 217 -6.74 -19.90 -7.97
N ASP A 218 -5.88 -20.55 -8.75
CA ASP A 218 -4.96 -19.87 -9.67
C ASP A 218 -5.71 -19.19 -10.82
N GLU A 219 -6.80 -19.79 -11.27
CA GLU A 219 -7.66 -19.20 -12.30
C GLU A 219 -8.41 -17.98 -11.76
N ILE A 220 -8.88 -18.01 -10.50
CA ILE A 220 -9.49 -16.85 -9.85
C ILE A 220 -8.48 -15.72 -9.73
N LYS A 221 -7.25 -16.01 -9.30
CA LYS A 221 -6.17 -15.02 -9.17
C LYS A 221 -5.83 -14.38 -10.52
N ASP A 222 -5.62 -15.19 -11.56
CA ASP A 222 -5.32 -14.70 -12.92
C ASP A 222 -6.43 -13.79 -13.47
N ARG A 223 -7.69 -14.22 -13.37
CA ARG A 223 -8.84 -13.41 -13.80
C ARG A 223 -8.96 -12.12 -12.98
N CYS A 224 -8.73 -12.19 -11.67
CA CYS A 224 -8.75 -11.01 -10.80
C CYS A 224 -7.69 -9.98 -11.20
N GLN A 225 -6.46 -10.43 -11.47
CA GLN A 225 -5.37 -9.58 -11.95
C GLN A 225 -5.69 -8.97 -13.32
N LYS A 226 -6.16 -9.77 -14.28
CA LYS A 226 -6.56 -9.26 -15.62
C LYS A 226 -7.63 -8.19 -15.53
N LEU A 227 -8.62 -8.37 -14.65
CA LEU A 227 -9.66 -7.37 -14.43
C LEU A 227 -9.08 -6.08 -13.82
N PHE A 228 -8.23 -6.22 -12.79
CA PHE A 228 -7.63 -5.09 -12.09
C PHE A 228 -6.70 -4.27 -12.99
N ASP A 229 -5.94 -4.95 -13.85
CA ASP A 229 -5.05 -4.35 -14.85
C ASP A 229 -5.80 -3.73 -16.04
N GLY A 230 -7.13 -3.92 -16.12
CA GLY A 230 -7.93 -3.48 -17.26
C GLY A 230 -7.69 -4.26 -18.56
N LYS A 231 -7.09 -5.46 -18.47
CA LYS A 231 -6.82 -6.35 -19.62
C LYS A 231 -8.06 -7.07 -20.14
N ALA A 232 -9.09 -7.20 -19.31
CA ALA A 232 -10.39 -7.75 -19.67
C ALA A 232 -11.49 -7.19 -18.77
N THR A 233 -12.73 -7.26 -19.24
CA THR A 233 -13.92 -6.83 -18.49
C THR A 233 -14.42 -7.95 -17.56
N LEU A 234 -15.23 -7.57 -16.57
CA LEU A 234 -15.84 -8.52 -15.64
C LEU A 234 -16.72 -9.55 -16.37
N GLU A 235 -17.42 -9.13 -17.43
CA GLU A 235 -18.31 -9.97 -18.22
C GLU A 235 -17.53 -11.02 -19.03
N GLU A 236 -16.46 -10.61 -19.72
CA GLU A 236 -15.56 -11.52 -20.44
C GLU A 236 -14.93 -12.57 -19.52
N LEU A 237 -14.62 -12.19 -18.29
CA LEU A 237 -14.04 -13.07 -17.29
C LEU A 237 -15.08 -13.89 -16.50
N GLY A 238 -16.38 -13.71 -16.76
CA GLY A 238 -17.45 -14.44 -16.07
C GLY A 238 -17.58 -14.12 -14.57
N GLY A 239 -17.12 -12.96 -14.13
CA GLY A 239 -17.19 -12.53 -12.73
C GLY A 239 -18.54 -11.91 -12.37
N LYS A 240 -18.78 -11.74 -11.06
CA LYS A 240 -20.06 -11.25 -10.52
C LYS A 240 -19.82 -10.10 -9.56
N LEU A 241 -20.80 -9.18 -9.50
CA LEU A 241 -20.85 -8.12 -8.49
C LEU A 241 -21.81 -8.50 -7.38
N ILE A 242 -21.30 -8.62 -6.15
CA ILE A 242 -22.09 -8.96 -4.97
C ILE A 242 -22.14 -7.80 -3.98
N ARG A 243 -23.24 -7.73 -3.23
CA ARG A 243 -23.28 -6.91 -2.00
C ARG A 243 -22.67 -7.76 -0.88
N PRO A 244 -21.69 -7.26 -0.12
CA PRO A 244 -21.20 -7.99 1.04
C PRO A 244 -22.35 -8.26 2.01
N LYS A 245 -22.33 -9.43 2.64
CA LYS A 245 -23.21 -9.70 3.77
C LYS A 245 -22.79 -8.77 4.92
N LYS A 246 -23.78 -8.17 5.58
CA LYS A 246 -23.56 -7.36 6.79
C LYS A 246 -23.13 -8.23 7.95
#